data_AF-A0A9Q3YLX9-F1
#
_entry.id   AF-A0A9Q3YLX9-F1
#
_cell.length_a   1.000
_cell.length_b   1.000
_cell.length_c   1.000
_cell.angle_alpha   90.00
_cell.angle_beta   90.00
_cell.angle_gamma   90.00
#
_symmetry.space_group_name_H-M   'P 1'
#
loop_
_entity.id
_entity.type
_entity.pdbx_description
1 polymer ?
#
loop_
_entity_poly.entity_id
_entity_poly.type
_entity_poly.pdbx_seq_one_letter_code
_entity_poly.pdbx_strand_id
1 'polypeptide(L)'
;MTEYNDPLPSKTRRKLEMQELQEVGLELMALKAGQQARLPLNDPLRAALEEARRIQHPDARRRHALYVGRLISDSDPDTLLAALAALTDPVRQQRLQQWTEQVLACEGPRDAEPIVQQILQYYPEGDRQALRNQVRNLIKARPAGELHEADAEQRARLKRERKRFVGLLNELDKNSPLY
;
A
#
# COMPACT_ATOMS: atom_id res chain seq x y z
N MET A 1 -53.07 -12.03 -2.17
CA MET A 1 -51.88 -12.86 -2.44
C MET A 1 -50.93 -11.96 -3.22
N THR A 2 -49.98 -11.31 -2.55
CA THR A 2 -49.05 -10.37 -3.19
C THR A 2 -48.03 -11.17 -3.99
N GLU A 3 -48.15 -11.13 -5.32
CA GLU A 3 -47.11 -11.61 -6.24
C GLU A 3 -45.87 -10.72 -6.08
N TYR A 4 -44.85 -11.25 -5.41
CA TYR A 4 -43.50 -10.68 -5.41
C TYR A 4 -42.87 -10.98 -6.77
N ASN A 5 -43.10 -10.10 -7.75
CA ASN A 5 -42.33 -10.10 -8.99
C ASN A 5 -40.98 -9.42 -8.71
N ASP A 6 -40.04 -10.19 -8.16
CA ASP A 6 -38.65 -9.74 -8.05
C ASP A 6 -38.03 -9.85 -9.46
N PRO A 7 -37.76 -8.74 -10.17
CA PRO A 7 -37.32 -8.79 -11.55
C PRO A 7 -35.96 -9.50 -11.62
N LEU A 8 -35.92 -10.67 -12.27
CA LEU A 8 -34.67 -11.38 -12.51
C LEU A 8 -33.62 -10.41 -13.09
N PRO A 9 -32.39 -10.36 -12.55
CA PRO A 9 -31.38 -9.42 -13.01
C PRO A 9 -31.11 -9.64 -14.51
N SER A 10 -31.14 -8.54 -15.27
CA SER A 10 -30.98 -8.58 -16.72
C SER A 10 -29.65 -9.24 -17.11
N LYS A 11 -29.60 -9.90 -18.28
CA LYS A 11 -28.38 -10.55 -18.81
C LYS A 11 -27.15 -9.62 -18.79
N THR A 12 -27.38 -8.32 -18.94
CA THR A 12 -26.34 -7.28 -18.87
C THR A 12 -25.76 -7.12 -17.46
N ARG A 13 -26.58 -7.11 -16.41
CA ARG A 13 -26.10 -6.98 -15.02
C ARG A 13 -25.24 -8.16 -14.60
N ARG A 14 -25.69 -9.39 -14.89
CA ARG A 14 -24.91 -10.60 -14.60
C ARG A 14 -23.55 -10.60 -15.31
N LYS A 15 -23.48 -10.03 -16.52
CA LYS A 15 -22.22 -9.90 -17.25
C LYS A 15 -21.27 -8.91 -16.56
N LEU A 16 -21.79 -7.78 -16.09
CA LEU A 16 -21.01 -6.77 -15.38
C LEU A 16 -20.47 -7.32 -14.04
N GLU A 17 -21.32 -7.97 -13.25
CA GLU A 17 -20.93 -8.59 -11.98
C GLU A 17 -19.79 -9.62 -12.17
N MET A 18 -19.86 -10.43 -13.23
CA MET A 18 -18.76 -11.36 -13.56
C MET A 18 -17.47 -10.65 -13.97
N GLN A 19 -17.56 -9.51 -14.66
CA GLN A 19 -16.40 -8.72 -15.06
C GLN A 19 -15.74 -8.08 -13.83
N GLU A 20 -16.52 -7.50 -12.93
CA GLU A 20 -16.04 -6.92 -11.68
C GLU A 20 -15.29 -7.96 -10.83
N LEU A 21 -15.87 -9.15 -10.64
CA LEU A 21 -15.20 -10.25 -9.92
C LEU A 21 -13.88 -10.67 -10.59
N GLN A 22 -13.87 -10.74 -11.93
CA GLN A 22 -12.68 -11.10 -12.67
C GLN A 22 -11.59 -10.03 -12.55
N GLU A 23 -11.95 -8.75 -12.60
CA GLU A 23 -11.02 -7.62 -12.47
C GLU A 23 -10.38 -7.59 -11.09
N VAL A 24 -11.17 -7.72 -10.02
CA VAL A 24 -10.66 -7.80 -8.64
C VAL A 24 -9.74 -9.03 -8.48
N GLY A 25 -10.12 -10.18 -9.04
CA GLY A 25 -9.27 -11.37 -9.03
C GLY A 25 -7.93 -11.17 -9.75
N LEU A 26 -7.93 -10.46 -10.88
CA LEU A 26 -6.71 -10.12 -11.62
C LEU A 26 -5.82 -9.17 -10.82
N GLU A 27 -6.41 -8.18 -10.15
CA GLU A 27 -5.69 -7.23 -9.29
C GLU A 27 -4.98 -7.96 -8.15
N LEU A 28 -5.70 -8.83 -7.42
CA LEU A 28 -5.12 -9.64 -6.34
C LEU A 28 -3.98 -10.55 -6.83
N MET A 29 -4.15 -11.19 -7.98
CA MET A 29 -3.14 -12.05 -8.60
C MET A 29 -1.92 -11.29 -9.12
N ALA A 30 -2.02 -9.98 -9.31
CA ALA A 30 -0.91 -9.12 -9.74
C ALA A 30 -0.07 -8.59 -8.56
N LEU A 31 -0.61 -8.64 -7.33
CA LEU A 31 0.11 -8.24 -6.13
C LEU A 31 1.32 -9.13 -5.86
N LYS A 32 2.38 -8.55 -5.31
CA LYS A 32 3.54 -9.32 -4.83
C LYS A 32 3.17 -10.12 -3.57
N ALA A 33 3.86 -11.23 -3.30
CA ALA A 33 3.62 -12.05 -2.11
C ALA A 33 3.62 -11.24 -0.80
N GLY A 34 4.57 -10.31 -0.64
CA GLY A 34 4.61 -9.43 0.54
C GLY A 34 3.44 -8.44 0.64
N GLN A 35 2.77 -8.12 -0.46
CA GLN A 35 1.55 -7.30 -0.47
C GLN A 35 0.33 -8.15 -0.13
N GLN A 36 0.22 -9.36 -0.70
CA GLN A 36 -0.85 -10.31 -0.38
C GLN A 36 -0.85 -10.69 1.10
N ALA A 37 0.33 -10.83 1.72
CA ALA A 37 0.46 -11.12 3.15
C ALA A 37 -0.16 -10.06 4.07
N ARG A 38 -0.34 -8.82 3.60
CA ARG A 38 -0.97 -7.71 4.34
C ARG A 38 -2.49 -7.70 4.24
N LEU A 39 -3.06 -8.49 3.34
CA LEU A 39 -4.50 -8.58 3.12
C LEU A 39 -5.15 -9.63 4.04
N PRO A 40 -6.41 -9.43 4.45
CA PRO A 40 -7.16 -10.39 5.27
C PRO A 40 -7.63 -11.57 4.41
N LEU A 41 -6.69 -12.41 3.99
CA LEU A 41 -6.95 -13.57 3.12
C LEU A 41 -7.27 -14.82 3.96
N ASN A 42 -8.37 -15.49 3.66
CA ASN A 42 -8.64 -16.83 4.20
C ASN A 42 -7.77 -17.90 3.50
N ASP A 43 -7.69 -19.11 4.07
CA ASP A 43 -6.86 -20.19 3.52
C ASP A 43 -7.19 -20.55 2.06
N PRO A 44 -8.48 -20.63 1.64
CA PRO A 44 -8.83 -20.84 0.24
C PRO A 44 -8.27 -19.77 -0.71
N LEU A 45 -8.38 -18.48 -0.34
CA LEU A 45 -7.83 -17.39 -1.14
C LEU A 45 -6.31 -17.47 -1.22
N ARG A 46 -5.61 -17.76 -0.11
CA ARG A 46 -4.14 -17.92 -0.12
C ARG A 46 -3.73 -19.06 -1.07
N ALA A 47 -4.40 -20.20 -1.00
CA ALA A 47 -4.13 -21.34 -1.88
C ALA A 47 -4.37 -20.98 -3.35
N ALA A 48 -5.49 -20.31 -3.66
CA ALA A 48 -5.81 -19.88 -5.01
C ALA A 48 -4.80 -18.85 -5.57
N LEU A 49 -4.23 -17.99 -4.73
CA LEU A 49 -3.21 -17.01 -5.15
C LEU A 49 -1.84 -17.65 -5.38
N GLU A 50 -1.44 -18.63 -4.58
CA GLU A 50 -0.21 -19.39 -4.86
C GLU A 50 -0.35 -20.19 -6.16
N GLU A 51 -1.52 -20.80 -6.37
CA GLU A 51 -1.88 -21.49 -7.61
C GLU A 51 -1.79 -20.58 -8.85
N ALA A 52 -2.25 -19.33 -8.73
CA ALA A 52 -2.20 -18.35 -9.81
C ALA A 52 -0.78 -18.11 -10.38
N ARG A 53 0.27 -18.38 -9.60
CA ARG A 53 1.68 -18.15 -9.98
C ARG A 53 2.15 -19.12 -11.05
N ARG A 54 1.58 -20.33 -11.11
CA ARG A 54 1.93 -21.36 -12.11
C ARG A 54 1.09 -21.27 -13.39
N ILE A 55 0.06 -20.42 -13.42
CA ILE A 55 -0.84 -20.26 -14.58
C ILE A 55 -0.29 -19.21 -15.55
N GLN A 56 0.27 -19.68 -16.66
CA GLN A 56 0.85 -18.82 -17.70
C GLN A 56 -0.11 -18.49 -18.85
N HIS A 57 -1.03 -19.41 -19.17
CA HIS A 57 -1.92 -19.22 -20.33
C HIS A 57 -2.97 -18.12 -20.05
N PRO A 58 -3.14 -17.12 -20.94
CA PRO A 58 -4.03 -15.97 -20.69
C PRO A 58 -5.47 -16.34 -20.35
N ASP A 59 -6.06 -17.29 -21.09
CA ASP A 59 -7.45 -17.72 -20.83
C ASP A 59 -7.59 -18.50 -19.53
N ALA A 60 -6.61 -19.33 -19.19
CA ALA A 60 -6.60 -20.03 -17.90
C ALA A 60 -6.45 -19.02 -16.76
N ARG A 61 -5.61 -17.99 -16.94
CA ARG A 61 -5.43 -16.90 -15.98
C ARG A 61 -6.71 -16.10 -15.77
N ARG A 62 -7.45 -15.78 -16.84
CA ARG A 62 -8.76 -15.10 -16.77
C ARG A 62 -9.81 -15.93 -16.05
N ARG A 63 -9.88 -17.24 -16.34
CA ARG A 63 -10.80 -18.16 -15.64
C ARG A 63 -10.45 -18.29 -14.16
N HIS A 64 -9.16 -18.37 -13.85
CA HIS A 64 -8.68 -18.45 -12.47
C HIS A 64 -8.94 -17.16 -11.70
N ALA A 65 -8.80 -15.99 -12.35
CA ALA A 65 -9.15 -14.72 -11.75
C ALA A 65 -10.64 -14.64 -11.38
N LEU A 66 -11.54 -15.14 -12.23
CA LEU A 66 -12.96 -15.24 -11.89
C LEU A 66 -13.19 -16.17 -10.69
N TYR A 67 -12.47 -17.29 -10.59
CA TYR A 67 -12.52 -18.17 -9.43
C TYR A 67 -12.04 -17.47 -8.15
N VAL A 68 -10.92 -16.74 -8.21
CA VAL A 68 -10.44 -15.90 -7.11
C VAL A 68 -11.49 -14.86 -6.72
N GLY A 69 -12.09 -14.16 -7.68
CA GLY A 69 -13.16 -13.20 -7.43
C GLY A 69 -14.36 -13.81 -6.70
N ARG A 70 -14.77 -15.04 -7.06
CA ARG A 70 -15.84 -15.75 -6.34
C ARG A 70 -15.46 -16.07 -4.89
N LEU A 71 -14.22 -16.52 -4.66
CA LEU A 71 -13.72 -16.77 -3.30
C LEU A 71 -13.72 -15.52 -2.41
N ILE A 72 -13.58 -14.32 -3.00
CA ILE A 72 -13.71 -13.05 -2.28
C ILE A 72 -15.15 -12.87 -1.79
N SER A 73 -16.13 -13.13 -2.65
CA SER A 73 -17.55 -13.03 -2.31
C SER A 73 -17.98 -14.03 -1.23
N ASP A 74 -17.33 -15.20 -1.15
CA ASP A 74 -17.58 -16.23 -0.14
C ASP A 74 -16.86 -15.93 1.21
N SER A 75 -16.14 -14.81 1.29
CA SER A 75 -15.38 -14.37 2.47
C SER A 75 -16.01 -13.11 3.09
N ASP A 76 -15.19 -12.17 3.58
CA ASP A 76 -15.60 -10.81 3.94
C ASP A 76 -15.12 -9.85 2.83
N PRO A 77 -15.92 -9.67 1.76
CA PRO A 77 -15.52 -8.89 0.61
C PRO A 77 -15.32 -7.42 0.96
N ASP A 78 -16.10 -6.86 1.89
CA ASP A 78 -16.01 -5.46 2.27
C ASP A 78 -14.67 -5.15 2.92
N THR A 79 -14.25 -5.98 3.88
CA THR A 79 -12.96 -5.83 4.57
C THR A 79 -11.79 -6.05 3.60
N LEU A 80 -11.87 -7.04 2.70
CA LEU A 80 -10.81 -7.30 1.72
C LEU A 80 -10.69 -6.17 0.69
N LEU A 81 -11.80 -5.69 0.15
CA LEU A 81 -11.81 -4.60 -0.84
C LEU A 81 -11.32 -3.28 -0.22
N ALA A 82 -11.69 -3.00 1.04
CA ALA A 82 -11.16 -1.86 1.77
C ALA A 82 -9.64 -1.95 1.96
N ALA A 83 -9.14 -3.12 2.36
CA ALA A 83 -7.70 -3.36 2.50
C ALA A 83 -6.96 -3.27 1.16
N LEU A 84 -7.56 -3.76 0.07
CA LEU A 84 -7.01 -3.66 -1.29
C LEU A 84 -6.92 -2.19 -1.73
N ALA A 85 -7.98 -1.41 -1.52
CA ALA A 85 -8.00 0.02 -1.81
C ALA A 85 -6.93 0.77 -1.00
N ALA A 86 -6.79 0.47 0.29
CA ALA A 86 -5.73 1.05 1.13
C ALA A 86 -4.32 0.70 0.65
N LEU A 87 -4.12 -0.49 0.08
CA LEU A 87 -2.85 -0.94 -0.49
C LEU A 87 -2.51 -0.25 -1.81
N THR A 88 -3.50 0.13 -2.62
CA THR A 88 -3.32 0.82 -3.90
C THR A 88 -3.49 2.34 -3.79
N ASP A 89 -3.88 2.85 -2.62
CA ASP A 89 -4.17 4.25 -2.36
C ASP A 89 -3.00 5.19 -2.76
N PRO A 90 -3.20 6.11 -3.73
CA PRO A 90 -2.21 7.12 -4.08
C PRO A 90 -1.97 8.14 -2.95
N VAL A 91 -2.95 8.36 -2.07
CA VAL A 91 -2.81 9.25 -0.90
C VAL A 91 -1.78 8.72 0.08
N ARG A 92 -1.58 7.39 0.15
CA ARG A 92 -0.50 6.78 0.96
C ARG A 92 0.88 7.27 0.52
N GLN A 93 1.20 7.19 -0.78
CA GLN A 93 2.50 7.62 -1.28
C GLN A 93 2.69 9.14 -1.11
N GLN A 94 1.63 9.91 -1.34
CA GLN A 94 1.63 11.35 -1.12
C GLN A 94 1.90 11.69 0.35
N ARG A 95 1.35 10.94 1.32
CA ARG A 95 1.59 11.15 2.76
C ARG A 95 3.03 10.90 3.15
N LEU A 96 3.63 9.79 2.69
CA LEU A 96 5.05 9.51 2.97
C LEU A 96 5.96 10.59 2.37
N GLN A 97 5.63 11.07 1.16
CA GLN A 97 6.33 12.18 0.53
C GLN A 97 6.16 13.47 1.34
N GLN A 98 4.94 13.78 1.78
CA GLN A 98 4.64 14.97 2.57
C GLN A 98 5.44 15.00 3.88
N TRP A 99 5.50 13.89 4.63
CA TRP A 99 6.33 13.81 5.84
C TRP A 99 7.83 14.00 5.53
N THR A 100 8.31 13.48 4.41
CA THR A 100 9.70 13.69 3.97
C THR A 100 9.99 15.16 3.70
N GLU A 101 9.11 15.86 2.99
CA GLU A 101 9.27 17.29 2.71
C GLU A 101 9.14 18.14 3.99
N GLN A 102 8.21 17.79 4.89
CA GLN A 102 8.08 18.48 6.18
C GLN A 102 9.36 18.37 7.03
N VAL A 103 9.98 17.18 7.09
CA VAL A 103 11.25 17.01 7.83
C VAL A 103 12.38 17.83 7.19
N LEU A 104 12.43 17.91 5.86
CA LEU A 104 13.43 18.72 5.15
C LEU A 104 13.25 20.23 5.36
N ALA A 105 12.01 20.67 5.59
CA ALA A 105 11.68 22.05 5.88
C ALA A 105 12.02 22.48 7.31
N CYS A 106 12.26 21.55 8.23
CA CYS A 106 12.66 21.87 9.61
C CYS A 106 14.06 22.51 9.66
N GLU A 107 14.26 23.46 10.58
CA GLU A 107 15.57 24.07 10.82
C GLU A 107 16.48 23.15 11.62
N GLY A 108 15.92 22.43 12.60
CA GLY A 108 16.65 21.48 13.41
C GLY A 108 15.86 20.23 13.82
N PRO A 109 16.54 19.24 14.43
CA PRO A 109 15.92 18.00 14.88
C PRO A 109 14.83 18.16 15.94
N ARG A 110 14.83 19.28 16.69
CA ARG A 110 13.79 19.58 17.68
C ARG A 110 12.48 20.00 17.00
N ASP A 111 12.56 20.75 15.91
CA ASP A 111 11.38 21.23 15.17
C ASP A 111 10.69 20.10 14.41
N ALA A 112 11.42 19.02 14.13
CA ALA A 112 10.88 17.82 13.49
C ALA A 112 10.20 16.83 14.45
N GLU A 113 10.27 17.07 15.77
CA GLU A 113 9.64 16.20 16.77
C GLU A 113 8.12 16.00 16.56
N PRO A 114 7.33 17.04 16.24
CA PRO A 114 5.90 16.86 15.96
C PRO A 114 5.63 15.92 14.76
N ILE A 115 6.50 15.94 13.75
CA ILE A 115 6.37 15.06 12.57
C ILE A 115 6.66 13.61 12.97
N VAL A 116 7.68 13.38 13.79
CA VAL A 116 7.97 12.05 14.36
C VAL A 116 6.76 11.53 15.15
N GLN A 117 6.13 12.38 15.98
CA GLN A 117 4.93 12.01 16.72
C GLN A 117 3.76 11.68 15.79
N GLN A 118 3.54 12.46 14.74
CA GLN A 118 2.48 12.20 13.76
C GLN A 118 2.68 10.85 13.04
N ILE A 119 3.93 10.54 12.65
CA ILE A 119 4.27 9.25 12.03
C ILE A 119 3.99 8.10 13.01
N LEU A 120 4.35 8.24 14.29
CA LEU A 120 4.12 7.21 15.30
C LEU A 120 2.65 7.08 15.73
N GLN A 121 1.84 8.12 15.59
CA GLN A 121 0.39 8.00 15.73
C GLN A 121 -0.20 7.16 14.60
N TYR A 122 0.37 7.26 13.40
CA TYR A 122 -0.03 6.46 12.24
C TYR A 122 0.51 5.03 12.27
N TYR A 123 1.73 4.86 12.79
CA TYR A 123 2.40 3.57 12.95
C TYR A 123 2.86 3.38 14.41
N PRO A 124 1.94 2.96 15.31
CA PRO A 124 2.21 2.84 16.75
C PRO A 124 3.35 1.87 17.09
N GLU A 125 3.51 0.82 16.30
CA GLU A 125 4.55 -0.21 16.45
C GLU A 125 5.95 0.25 15.95
N GLY A 126 6.06 1.46 15.42
CA GLY A 126 7.31 1.97 14.88
C GLY A 126 8.37 2.23 15.95
N ASP A 127 9.63 1.90 15.65
CA ASP A 127 10.75 2.24 16.52
C ASP A 127 10.99 3.75 16.51
N ARG A 128 10.55 4.41 17.59
CA ARG A 128 10.71 5.84 17.84
C ARG A 128 12.17 6.29 17.73
N GLN A 129 13.10 5.51 18.27
CA GLN A 129 14.51 5.90 18.31
C GLN A 129 15.16 5.79 16.93
N ALA A 130 14.84 4.72 16.18
CA ALA A 130 15.26 4.58 14.79
C ALA A 130 14.75 5.74 13.92
N LEU A 131 13.47 6.12 14.08
CA LEU A 131 12.85 7.22 13.35
C LEU A 131 13.53 8.56 13.66
N ARG A 132 13.71 8.89 14.95
CA ARG A 132 14.41 10.11 15.38
C ARG A 132 15.84 10.17 14.86
N ASN A 133 16.55 9.04 14.85
CA ASN A 133 17.91 8.97 14.34
C ASN A 133 17.93 9.29 12.84
N GLN A 134 17.00 8.74 12.05
CA GLN A 134 16.95 9.04 10.62
C GLN A 134 16.51 10.47 10.32
N VAL A 135 15.55 11.03 11.05
CA VAL A 135 15.19 12.45 10.95
C VAL A 135 16.39 13.35 11.19
N ARG A 136 17.17 13.06 12.24
CA ARG A 136 18.40 13.81 12.54
C ARG A 136 19.43 13.70 11.41
N ASN A 137 19.61 12.51 10.84
CA ASN A 137 20.56 12.29 9.74
C ASN A 137 20.13 13.02 8.47
N LEU A 138 18.82 13.02 8.16
CA LEU A 138 18.24 13.70 7.01
C LEU A 138 18.44 15.22 7.12
N ILE A 139 18.13 15.82 8.27
CA ILE A 139 18.31 17.26 8.51
C ILE A 139 19.81 17.63 8.43
N LYS A 140 20.70 16.83 9.03
CA LYS A 140 22.16 17.05 8.96
C LYS A 140 22.76 16.89 7.55
N ALA A 141 22.08 16.17 6.66
CA ALA A 141 22.53 15.98 5.28
C ALA A 141 22.13 17.16 4.38
N ARG A 142 21.28 18.08 4.86
CA ARG A 142 20.95 19.32 4.13
C ARG A 142 22.21 20.19 4.01
N PRO A 143 22.51 20.72 2.80
CA PRO A 143 23.57 21.71 2.65
C PRO A 143 23.22 23.00 3.42
N ALA A 144 24.24 23.75 3.81
CA ALA A 144 24.06 25.03 4.52
C ALA A 144 23.50 26.15 3.62
N GLY A 145 23.71 26.04 2.30
CA GLY A 145 23.18 26.96 1.28
C GLY A 145 22.19 26.26 0.35
N GLU A 146 21.92 26.87 -0.82
CA GLU A 146 20.98 26.29 -1.77
C GLU A 146 21.49 24.97 -2.37
N LEU A 147 20.55 24.08 -2.69
CA LEU A 147 20.88 22.77 -3.28
C LEU A 147 21.67 22.88 -4.59
N HIS A 148 21.48 23.96 -5.35
CA HIS A 148 22.14 24.19 -6.63
C HIS A 148 23.59 24.72 -6.46
N GLU A 149 23.94 25.21 -5.27
CA GLU A 149 25.29 25.65 -4.89
C GLU A 149 26.08 24.55 -4.19
N ALA A 150 25.38 23.55 -3.63
CA ALA A 150 25.98 22.42 -2.96
C ALA A 150 26.86 21.57 -3.89
N ASP A 151 27.96 21.05 -3.37
CA ASP A 151 28.86 20.16 -4.10
C ASP A 151 28.19 18.79 -4.42
N ALA A 152 28.82 18.01 -5.29
CA ALA A 152 28.30 16.70 -5.69
C ALA A 152 28.18 15.72 -4.52
N GLU A 153 29.06 15.83 -3.52
CA GLU A 153 29.08 14.94 -2.35
C GLU A 153 27.94 15.24 -1.38
N GLN A 154 27.68 16.52 -1.10
CA GLN A 154 26.57 17.03 -0.31
C GLN A 154 25.23 16.62 -0.91
N ARG A 155 25.05 16.80 -2.22
CA ARG A 155 23.85 16.34 -2.95
C ARG A 155 23.69 14.83 -2.86
N ALA A 156 24.77 14.07 -3.04
CA ALA A 156 24.73 12.62 -2.94
C ALA A 156 24.41 12.15 -1.52
N ARG A 157 24.96 12.81 -0.48
CA ARG A 157 24.68 12.55 0.92
C ARG A 157 23.20 12.78 1.23
N LEU A 158 22.65 13.93 0.84
CA LEU A 158 21.22 14.21 1.01
C LEU A 158 20.35 13.17 0.32
N LYS A 159 20.67 12.80 -0.93
CA LYS A 159 19.94 11.76 -1.67
C LYS A 159 19.97 10.42 -0.95
N ARG A 160 21.12 10.03 -0.37
CA ARG A 160 21.27 8.78 0.40
C ARG A 160 20.42 8.81 1.67
N GLU A 161 20.52 9.85 2.48
CA GLU A 161 19.74 9.94 3.72
C GLU A 161 18.24 10.07 3.46
N ARG A 162 17.83 10.81 2.41
CA ARG A 162 16.43 10.86 1.95
C ARG A 162 15.94 9.47 1.56
N LYS A 163 16.73 8.71 0.79
CA LYS A 163 16.38 7.33 0.41
C LYS A 163 16.25 6.42 1.63
N ARG A 164 17.13 6.56 2.63
CA ARG A 164 17.06 5.80 3.89
C ARG A 164 15.81 6.13 4.70
N PHE A 165 15.48 7.41 4.85
CA PHE A 165 14.29 7.85 5.56
C PHE A 165 13.01 7.37 4.87
N VAL A 166 12.90 7.54 3.55
CA VAL A 166 11.78 7.01 2.76
C VAL A 166 11.71 5.49 2.84
N GLY A 167 12.87 4.81 2.86
CA GLY A 167 12.94 3.36 3.08
C GLY A 167 12.32 2.94 4.41
N LEU A 168 12.72 3.59 5.51
CA LEU A 168 12.17 3.36 6.84
C LEU A 168 10.65 3.61 6.88
N LEU A 169 10.17 4.70 6.29
CA LEU A 169 8.73 4.98 6.20
C LEU A 169 7.97 3.90 5.43
N ASN A 170 8.56 3.37 4.35
CA ASN A 170 7.97 2.26 3.60
C ASN A 170 8.00 0.94 4.38
N GLU A 171 9.00 0.72 5.24
CA GLU A 171 9.05 -0.45 6.12
C GLU A 171 7.99 -0.38 7.23
N LEU A 172 7.85 0.79 7.87
CA LEU A 172 6.79 1.05 8.84
C LEU A 172 5.41 0.84 8.20
N ASP A 173 5.20 1.37 7.00
CA ASP A 173 3.97 1.15 6.25
C ASP A 173 3.73 -0.34 5.97
N LYS A 174 4.71 -1.06 5.40
CA LYS A 174 4.58 -2.48 5.05
C LYS A 174 4.23 -3.37 6.22
N ASN A 175 4.75 -3.06 7.39
CA ASN A 175 4.53 -3.86 8.59
C ASN A 175 3.21 -3.51 9.28
N SER A 176 2.56 -2.40 8.89
CA SER A 176 1.23 -2.08 9.38
C SER A 176 0.16 -2.94 8.69
N PRO A 177 -0.69 -3.65 9.46
CA PRO A 177 -1.87 -4.30 8.91
C PRO A 177 -2.81 -3.25 8.31
N LEU A 178 -3.55 -3.66 7.27
CA LEU A 178 -4.49 -2.80 6.52
C LEU A 178 -5.95 -2.98 6.95
N TYR A 179 -6.17 -3.73 8.04
CA TYR A 179 -7.48 -4.12 8.58
C TYR A 179 -7.41 -4.20 10.11
#